data_AF-A0AAN4HJX5-F1
#
_entry.id   AF-A0AAN4HJX5-F1
#
_cell.length_a   1.000
_cell.length_b   1.000
_cell.length_c   1.000
_cell.angle_alpha   90.00
_cell.angle_beta   90.00
_cell.angle_gamma   90.00
#
_symmetry.space_group_name_H-M   'P 1'
#
loop_
_entity.id
_entity.type
_entity.pdbx_description
1 polymer ?
#
loop_
_entity_poly.entity_id
_entity_poly.type
_entity_poly.pdbx_seq_one_letter_code
_entity_poly.pdbx_strand_id
1 'polypeptide(L)'
;MILMTMEKYLNLKTIHMFDYYDFPLFLITKSKEELYYLHYFVEDVDEDTDKWLFSEISNDERLQLIERKISTLGLLKELLNTQRLYHLFVNHTEGNLQFEQINQDNLDPDGFPEEEYFVEYDYISNKKLR
;
A
#
# COMPACT_ATOMS: atom_id res chain seq x y z
N MET A 1 15.37 5.82 4.15
CA MET A 1 14.62 5.81 5.42
C MET A 1 13.39 6.68 5.22
N ILE A 2 12.21 6.06 5.13
CA ILE A 2 10.94 6.80 5.11
C ILE A 2 10.79 7.52 6.46
N LEU A 3 10.54 8.83 6.43
CA LEU A 3 10.28 9.68 7.59
C LEU A 3 8.78 9.99 7.68
N MET A 4 7.97 8.97 7.92
CA MET A 4 6.54 9.11 8.08
C MET A 4 6.16 8.97 9.56
N THR A 5 5.47 9.98 10.09
CA THR A 5 4.94 9.99 11.45
C THR A 5 3.48 9.57 11.44
N MET A 6 2.94 9.14 12.58
CA MET A 6 1.52 8.84 12.73
C MET A 6 0.64 10.02 12.31
N GLU A 7 1.00 11.24 12.70
CA GLU A 7 0.31 12.46 12.26
C GLU A 7 0.30 12.61 10.73
N LYS A 8 1.43 12.37 10.05
CA LYS A 8 1.50 12.42 8.59
C LYS A 8 0.64 11.34 7.95
N TYR A 9 0.68 10.12 8.48
CA TYR A 9 -0.08 8.98 7.99
C TYR A 9 -1.60 9.24 8.08
N LEU A 10 -2.08 9.75 9.22
CA LEU A 10 -3.50 10.08 9.40
C LEU A 10 -4.00 11.21 8.50
N ASN A 11 -3.10 12.03 7.95
CA ASN A 11 -3.43 13.09 6.99
C ASN A 11 -3.36 12.64 5.53
N LEU A 12 -3.07 11.36 5.26
CA LEU A 12 -3.04 10.82 3.91
C LEU A 12 -4.45 10.74 3.34
N LYS A 13 -4.60 11.16 2.09
CA LYS A 13 -5.85 11.05 1.34
C LYS A 13 -5.76 9.89 0.37
N THR A 14 -6.68 8.92 0.45
CA THR A 14 -6.83 7.90 -0.59
C THR A 14 -7.20 8.56 -1.91
N ILE A 15 -6.39 8.31 -2.94
CA ILE A 15 -6.60 8.83 -4.29
C ILE A 15 -6.94 7.72 -5.29
N HIS A 16 -6.51 6.50 -5.01
CA HIS A 16 -6.83 5.32 -5.78
C HIS A 16 -7.09 4.15 -4.84
N MET A 17 -8.06 3.32 -5.18
CA MET A 17 -8.44 2.13 -4.44
C MET A 17 -8.82 1.07 -5.46
N PHE A 18 -8.24 -0.12 -5.31
CA PHE A 18 -8.31 -1.21 -6.28
C PHE A 18 -8.69 -2.50 -5.55
N ASP A 19 -9.59 -3.25 -6.18
CA ASP A 19 -10.17 -4.51 -5.72
C ASP A 19 -10.87 -4.44 -4.35
N TYR A 20 -12.21 -4.44 -4.41
CA TYR A 20 -13.09 -4.42 -3.25
C TYR A 20 -13.79 -5.79 -3.16
N TYR A 21 -13.32 -6.66 -2.25
CA TYR A 21 -14.19 -7.69 -1.69
C TYR A 21 -14.86 -7.09 -0.45
N ASP A 22 -14.33 -7.34 0.75
CA ASP A 22 -14.84 -6.75 2.01
C ASP A 22 -13.99 -5.55 2.50
N PHE A 23 -12.72 -5.45 2.05
CA PHE A 23 -11.80 -4.34 2.29
C PHE A 23 -10.89 -4.13 1.06
N PRO A 24 -10.26 -2.94 0.89
CA PRO A 24 -9.36 -2.71 -0.25
C PRO A 24 -8.08 -3.53 -0.13
N LEU A 25 -7.84 -4.42 -1.10
CA LEU A 25 -6.60 -5.19 -1.20
C LEU A 25 -5.41 -4.29 -1.53
N PHE A 26 -5.65 -3.24 -2.33
CA PHE A 26 -4.59 -2.35 -2.79
C PHE A 26 -5.08 -0.91 -2.90
N LEU A 27 -4.34 0.05 -2.35
CA LEU A 27 -4.69 1.45 -2.43
C LEU A 27 -3.46 2.35 -2.53
N ILE A 28 -3.68 3.54 -3.08
CA ILE A 28 -2.66 4.59 -3.17
C ILE A 28 -3.20 5.82 -2.46
N THR A 29 -2.43 6.31 -1.49
CA THR A 29 -2.71 7.55 -0.79
C THR A 29 -1.74 8.65 -1.18
N LYS A 30 -2.11 9.88 -0.84
CA LYS A 30 -1.35 11.09 -1.15
C LYS A 30 -1.28 12.00 0.07
N SER A 31 -0.11 12.54 0.38
CA SER A 31 0.05 13.55 1.42
C SER A 31 -0.25 14.97 0.90
N LYS A 32 -0.25 15.95 1.82
CA LYS A 32 -0.40 17.38 1.49
C LYS A 32 0.81 17.93 0.71
N GLU A 33 1.97 17.31 0.88
CA GLU A 33 3.23 17.62 0.20
C GLU A 33 3.35 16.92 -1.16
N GLU A 34 2.25 16.33 -1.67
CA GLU A 34 2.20 15.67 -2.97
C GLU A 34 3.09 14.41 -3.08
N LEU A 35 3.40 13.77 -1.94
CA LEU A 35 4.03 12.45 -1.90
C LEU A 35 2.97 11.36 -2.03
N TYR A 36 3.33 10.25 -2.66
CA TYR A 36 2.43 9.13 -2.92
C TYR A 36 2.87 7.90 -2.14
N TYR A 37 1.90 7.17 -1.61
CA TYR A 37 2.17 5.97 -0.83
C TYR A 37 1.29 4.83 -1.30
N LEU A 38 1.92 3.68 -1.49
CA LEU A 38 1.28 2.42 -1.84
C LEU A 38 1.01 1.62 -0.57
N HIS A 39 -0.16 0.99 -0.53
CA HIS A 39 -0.56 0.06 0.51
C HIS A 39 -1.12 -1.19 -0.16
N TYR A 40 -0.59 -2.35 0.18
CA TYR A 40 -1.10 -3.65 -0.23
C TYR A 40 -1.40 -4.45 1.04
N PHE A 41 -2.64 -4.88 1.20
CA PHE A 41 -3.05 -5.65 2.38
C PHE A 41 -2.39 -7.03 2.34
N VAL A 42 -1.87 -7.48 3.49
CA VAL A 42 -1.27 -8.80 3.63
C VAL A 42 -2.21 -9.72 4.40
N GLU A 43 -2.46 -9.41 5.67
CA GLU A 43 -3.25 -10.25 6.57
C GLU A 43 -3.69 -9.47 7.81
N ASP A 44 -4.69 -10.01 8.50
CA ASP A 44 -5.01 -9.66 9.88
C ASP A 44 -4.05 -10.44 10.80
N VAL A 45 -3.19 -9.73 11.52
CA VAL A 45 -2.23 -10.35 12.46
C VAL A 45 -2.96 -10.84 13.71
N ASP A 46 -3.95 -10.06 14.15
CA ASP A 46 -4.86 -10.38 15.25
C ASP A 46 -6.20 -9.62 15.06
N GLU A 47 -7.10 -9.68 16.04
CA GLU A 47 -8.43 -9.06 15.97
C GLU A 47 -8.41 -7.54 15.77
N ASP A 48 -7.32 -6.87 16.14
CA ASP A 48 -7.21 -5.41 16.16
C ASP A 48 -6.07 -4.86 15.28
N THR A 49 -5.27 -5.73 14.64
CA THR A 49 -4.04 -5.34 13.96
C THR A 49 -3.96 -5.89 12.54
N ASP A 50 -3.89 -4.99 11.57
CA ASP A 50 -3.68 -5.33 10.16
C ASP A 50 -2.20 -5.20 9.80
N LYS A 51 -1.72 -6.05 8.89
CA LYS A 51 -0.39 -5.95 8.26
C LYS A 51 -0.53 -5.58 6.78
N TRP A 52 0.27 -4.62 6.36
CA TRP A 52 0.30 -4.09 5.01
C TRP A 52 1.74 -4.08 4.47
N LEU A 53 1.91 -4.31 3.17
CA LEU A 53 3.11 -3.84 2.46
C LEU A 53 2.93 -2.36 2.16
N PHE A 54 3.95 -1.59 2.53
CA PHE A 54 3.91 -0.14 2.49
C PHE A 54 5.17 0.42 1.80
N SER A 55 4.99 1.43 0.95
CA SER A 55 6.11 2.17 0.37
C SER A 55 5.70 3.56 -0.06
N GLU A 56 6.64 4.51 0.04
CA GLU A 56 6.59 5.72 -0.78
C GLU A 56 6.88 5.35 -2.24
N ILE A 57 6.08 5.87 -3.16
CA ILE A 57 6.24 5.69 -4.60
C ILE A 57 6.31 7.04 -5.30
N SER A 58 7.00 7.09 -6.42
CA SER A 58 7.02 8.24 -7.31
C SER A 58 5.68 8.37 -8.05
N ASN A 59 5.41 9.58 -8.55
CA ASN A 59 4.26 9.79 -9.43
C ASN A 59 4.36 8.96 -10.72
N ASP A 60 5.56 8.68 -11.21
CA ASP A 60 5.77 7.87 -12.41
C ASP A 60 5.41 6.40 -12.15
N GLU A 61 5.89 5.79 -11.06
CA GLU A 61 5.48 4.44 -10.62
C GLU A 61 3.96 4.36 -10.42
N ARG A 62 3.34 5.38 -9.82
CA ARG A 62 1.88 5.49 -9.71
C ARG A 62 1.21 5.49 -11.09
N LEU A 63 1.67 6.32 -12.03
CA LEU A 63 1.11 6.41 -13.37
C LEU A 63 1.28 5.08 -14.14
N GLN A 64 2.44 4.44 -14.02
CA GLN A 64 2.70 3.15 -14.65
C GLN A 64 1.75 2.07 -14.13
N LEU A 65 1.47 2.02 -12.82
CA LEU A 65 0.46 1.11 -12.26
C LEU A 65 -0.93 1.38 -12.84
N ILE A 66 -1.44 2.62 -12.73
CA ILE A 66 -2.83 2.93 -13.12
C ILE A 66 -3.07 2.81 -14.63
N GLU A 67 -2.03 3.04 -15.44
CA GLU A 67 -2.06 2.86 -16.89
C GLU A 67 -1.76 1.41 -17.30
N ARG A 68 -1.60 0.49 -16.33
CA ARG A 68 -1.33 -0.94 -16.53
C ARG A 68 -0.07 -1.22 -17.35
N LYS A 69 0.95 -0.38 -17.19
CA LYS A 69 2.28 -0.55 -17.78
C LYS A 69 3.15 -1.51 -16.96
N ILE A 70 2.91 -1.55 -15.65
CA ILE A 70 3.53 -2.49 -14.72
C ILE A 70 2.44 -3.17 -13.90
N SER A 71 2.67 -4.43 -13.55
CA SER A 71 1.82 -5.20 -12.64
C SER A 71 2.07 -4.81 -11.18
N THR A 72 1.14 -5.13 -10.30
CA THR A 72 1.30 -4.89 -8.86
C THR A 72 2.47 -5.67 -8.29
N LEU A 73 2.56 -6.97 -8.59
CA LEU A 73 3.68 -7.82 -8.16
C LEU A 73 5.03 -7.34 -8.74
N GLY A 74 5.03 -6.89 -10.00
CA GLY A 74 6.20 -6.27 -10.63
C GLY A 74 6.72 -5.06 -9.86
N LEU A 75 5.84 -4.12 -9.50
CA LEU A 75 6.24 -2.97 -8.69
C LEU A 75 6.71 -3.37 -7.29
N LEU A 76 6.00 -4.27 -6.60
CA LEU A 76 6.38 -4.72 -5.25
C LEU A 76 7.78 -5.34 -5.23
N LYS A 77 8.11 -6.16 -6.23
CA LYS A 77 9.46 -6.72 -6.41
C LYS A 77 10.50 -5.63 -6.64
N GLU A 78 10.20 -4.61 -7.44
CA GLU A 78 11.11 -3.47 -7.66
C GLU A 78 11.36 -2.68 -6.38
N LEU A 79 10.30 -2.40 -5.61
CA LEU A 79 10.39 -1.72 -4.32
C LEU A 79 11.20 -2.52 -3.30
N LEU A 80 11.03 -3.84 -3.26
CA LEU A 80 11.83 -4.73 -2.44
C LEU A 80 13.32 -4.69 -2.86
N ASN A 81 13.60 -4.84 -4.16
CA ASN A 81 14.96 -4.81 -4.70
C ASN A 81 15.67 -3.47 -4.45
N THR A 82 14.92 -2.37 -4.41
CA THR A 82 15.42 -1.03 -4.12
C THR A 82 15.39 -0.68 -2.62
N GLN A 83 15.08 -1.64 -1.74
CA GLN A 83 15.00 -1.48 -0.28
C GLN A 83 14.02 -0.39 0.17
N ARG A 84 12.96 -0.16 -0.59
CA ARG A 84 11.92 0.84 -0.31
C ARG A 84 10.64 0.24 0.30
N LEU A 85 10.55 -1.09 0.40
CA LEU A 85 9.37 -1.77 0.92
C LEU A 85 9.44 -1.96 2.45
N TYR A 86 8.29 -1.76 3.11
CA TYR A 86 8.11 -1.86 4.55
C TYR A 86 6.91 -2.74 4.88
N HIS A 87 6.96 -3.46 5.99
CA HIS A 87 5.76 -3.88 6.71
C HIS A 87 5.22 -2.68 7.48
N LEU A 88 3.92 -2.46 7.37
CA LEU A 88 3.16 -1.52 8.17
C LEU A 88 2.13 -2.31 8.98
N PHE A 89 2.25 -2.20 10.30
CA PHE A 89 1.26 -2.73 11.25
C PHE A 89 0.36 -1.59 11.72
N VAL A 90 -0.95 -1.78 11.60
CA VAL A 90 -1.97 -0.79 11.98
C VAL A 90 -2.81 -1.38 13.09
N ASN A 91 -2.64 -0.90 14.33
CA ASN A 91 -3.47 -1.31 15.45
C ASN A 91 -4.64 -0.33 15.62
N HIS A 92 -5.86 -0.81 15.40
CA HIS A 92 -7.08 -0.01 15.38
C HIS A 92 -7.60 0.37 16.77
N THR A 93 -7.25 -0.40 17.80
CA THR A 93 -7.68 -0.17 19.19
C THR A 93 -6.80 0.87 19.87
N GLU A 94 -5.48 0.74 19.74
CA GLU A 94 -4.51 1.65 20.36
C GLU A 94 -4.24 2.89 19.50
N GLY A 95 -4.57 2.85 18.21
CA GLY A 95 -4.28 3.94 17.27
C GLY A 95 -2.78 4.10 17.03
N ASN A 96 -2.05 2.98 16.93
CA ASN A 96 -0.60 2.94 16.76
C ASN A 96 -0.23 2.40 15.37
N LEU A 97 0.87 2.94 14.81
CA LEU A 97 1.48 2.42 13.58
C LEU A 97 2.91 2.00 13.85
N GLN A 98 3.28 0.83 13.34
CA GLN A 98 4.65 0.37 13.35
C GLN A 98 5.13 0.12 11.92
N PHE A 99 6.31 0.64 11.59
CA PHE A 99 6.95 0.43 10.31
C PHE A 99 8.20 -0.40 10.50
N GLU A 100 8.34 -1.46 9.72
CA GLU A 100 9.51 -2.32 9.70
C GLU A 100 10.02 -2.45 8.26
N GLN A 101 11.27 -2.07 8.01
CA GLN A 101 11.83 -2.20 6.67
C GLN A 101 12.04 -3.69 6.32
N ILE A 102 11.57 -4.10 5.14
CA ILE A 102 11.71 -5.48 4.70
C ILE A 102 13.17 -5.73 4.28
N ASN A 103 13.73 -6.82 4.79
CA ASN A 103 15.07 -7.32 4.54
C ASN A 103 15.05 -8.86 4.52
N GLN A 104 16.22 -9.51 4.45
CA GLN A 104 16.28 -10.97 4.32
C GLN A 104 15.78 -11.73 5.56
N ASP A 105 15.84 -11.12 6.75
CA ASP A 105 15.49 -11.77 8.00
C ASP A 105 13.98 -11.77 8.28
N ASN A 106 13.25 -10.83 7.67
CA ASN A 106 11.81 -10.66 7.87
C ASN A 106 10.99 -10.76 6.57
N LEU A 107 11.62 -11.09 5.43
CA LEU A 107 10.89 -11.28 4.18
C LEU A 107 9.91 -12.44 4.30
N ASP A 108 8.65 -12.14 4.03
CA ASP A 108 7.55 -13.09 3.98
C ASP A 108 7.07 -13.22 2.52
N PRO A 109 7.51 -14.26 1.79
CA PRO A 109 7.14 -14.44 0.38
C PRO A 109 5.64 -14.63 0.17
N ASP A 110 4.96 -15.21 1.14
CA ASP A 110 3.52 -15.51 1.08
C ASP A 110 2.68 -14.23 1.24
N GLY A 111 3.28 -13.13 1.72
CA GLY A 111 2.65 -11.82 1.78
C GLY A 111 2.62 -11.05 0.45
N PHE A 112 3.15 -11.63 -0.64
CA PHE A 112 3.10 -11.05 -1.99
C PHE A 112 2.02 -11.72 -2.84
N PRO A 113 1.50 -11.03 -3.87
CA PRO A 113 0.61 -11.67 -4.84
C PRO A 113 1.26 -12.91 -5.48
N GLU A 114 0.53 -14.02 -5.56
CA GLU A 114 1.01 -15.27 -6.19
C GLU A 114 1.22 -15.11 -7.69
N GLU A 115 0.35 -14.34 -8.35
CA GLU A 115 0.35 -14.12 -9.80
C GLU A 115 0.51 -12.64 -10.15
N GLU A 116 1.04 -12.40 -11.35
CA GLU A 116 1.11 -11.06 -11.91
C GLU A 116 -0.31 -10.58 -12.26
N TYR A 117 -0.75 -9.51 -11.60
CA TYR A 117 -2.02 -8.87 -11.91
C TYR A 117 -1.85 -7.36 -12.10
N PHE A 118 -2.75 -6.76 -12.87
CA PHE A 118 -2.81 -5.33 -13.09
C PHE A 118 -4.00 -4.77 -12.34
N VAL A 119 -3.84 -3.59 -11.76
CA VAL A 119 -4.93 -2.95 -11.03
C VAL A 119 -6.17 -2.78 -11.91
N GLU A 120 -7.30 -3.29 -11.42
CA GLU A 120 -8.60 -3.08 -12.03
C GLU A 120 -9.27 -1.88 -11.37
N TYR A 121 -9.55 -0.85 -12.20
CA TYR A 121 -10.26 0.32 -11.72
C TYR A 121 -11.71 -0.08 -11.50
N ASP A 122 -12.08 -0.29 -10.25
CA ASP A 122 -13.47 -0.55 -9.93
C ASP A 122 -14.26 0.76 -10.16
N TYR A 123 -15.15 0.72 -11.15
CA TYR A 123 -15.87 1.87 -11.71
C TYR A 123 -16.74 2.60 -10.66
N ILE A 124 -16.89 2.04 -9.45
CA ILE A 124 -17.69 2.56 -8.34
C ILE A 124 -17.11 3.86 -7.75
N SER A 125 -15.81 4.12 -7.91
CA SER A 125 -15.16 5.35 -7.40
C SER A 125 -15.56 6.65 -8.13
N ASN A 126 -16.23 6.56 -9.29
CA ASN A 126 -16.75 7.73 -10.02
C ASN A 126 -18.18 8.13 -9.66
N LYS A 127 -18.85 7.43 -8.72
CA LYS A 127 -20.01 8.01 -8.05
C LYS A 127 -19.49 9.06 -7.09
N LYS A 128 -19.57 10.33 -7.48
CA LYS A 128 -19.71 11.42 -6.50
C LYS A 128 -20.75 10.96 -5.47
N LEU A 129 -20.31 10.71 -4.24
CA LEU A 129 -21.22 10.68 -3.10
C LEU A 129 -21.96 12.01 -3.15
N ARG A 130 -23.25 11.94 -3.50
CA ARG A 130 -24.15 13.08 -3.51
C ARG A 130 -24.50 13.47 -2.08
#